data_AF-A0A6C0H493-F1
#
_entry.id   AF-A0A6C0H493-F1
#
_cell.length_a   1.000
_cell.length_b   1.000
_cell.length_c   1.000
_cell.angle_alpha   90.00
_cell.angle_beta   90.00
_cell.angle_gamma   90.00
#
_symmetry.space_group_name_H-M   'P 1'
#
loop_
_entity.id
_entity.type
_entity.pdbx_description
1 polymer ?
#
loop_
_entity_poly.entity_id
_entity_poly.type
_entity_poly.pdbx_seq_one_letter_code
_entity_poly.pdbx_strand_id
1 'polypeptide(L)'
;MIEETINKLIETYDPKLLDDVRIRTLSKEIYKIAETDKDKIVHRKVLMELIRNHKNGGSEKPVTDFIGGPCTLSCHMSEKYNKMIYIFGEYHEAITNCDVFQEGSDIAEIMMLVEDFIYILIDKTDVFIDILLEVPAIERKQTKYKDSYTGIKNSRSMTNLFNKLQKCIQYDTRHDNACRLSRVHYFDIRSINEDRYSDVFDLIFETYCIYFSYNITVYTNYNNYNNYKKEIVSEPKLIQKEKIKYYKRQKSITEKTREDLRNLFLTEKHKVFIDLLDHLIDEPGKIEEFFLFQMYSNIYVDHELTKIPEQDLVEKIKTFFNENTKKIIRTNETIWIENIKVILDFLTEKSTKYDDYDFVNSVIAVFVPCFEFVCTIPDIYTISRMFKEFNIKKLAYKDEVNEDQPKRAHNIIVYSGNKHSIMYRKFLEFIGFEEISSTNMHFSGQTCIDVREFPLPFFSMGAIDTYQLEKADKAYEEFTKKEVAEYIISRDNIIEHLEDEYRQIISLDGYGRDEEVIRRMNELVPKYRAYLFSEEERIKESSIKEEYKVGLFLELAKQKQKFLDLKTMLSNKQGLTHTRSVSLI
;
A
#
# COMPACT_ATOMS: atom_id res chain seq x y z
N MET A 1 -11.09 -26.31 -20.63
CA MET A 1 -11.21 -26.32 -19.15
C MET A 1 -10.06 -27.08 -18.50
N ILE A 2 -10.01 -28.42 -18.51
CA ILE A 2 -8.92 -29.17 -17.84
C ILE A 2 -7.52 -28.73 -18.30
N GLU A 3 -7.28 -28.75 -19.62
CA GLU A 3 -6.00 -28.33 -20.20
C GLU A 3 -5.67 -26.86 -19.88
N GLU A 4 -6.69 -26.00 -19.87
CA GLU A 4 -6.56 -24.59 -19.50
C GLU A 4 -6.15 -24.42 -18.03
N THR A 5 -6.76 -25.16 -17.11
CA THR A 5 -6.38 -25.15 -15.68
C THR A 5 -4.95 -25.63 -15.49
N ILE A 6 -4.55 -26.72 -16.18
CA ILE A 6 -3.17 -27.23 -16.10
C ILE A 6 -2.19 -26.19 -16.65
N ASN A 7 -2.49 -25.57 -17.79
CA ASN A 7 -1.65 -24.54 -18.38
C ASN A 7 -1.51 -23.32 -17.45
N LYS A 8 -2.62 -22.86 -16.87
CA LYS A 8 -2.61 -21.77 -15.87
C LYS A 8 -1.80 -22.16 -14.63
N LEU A 9 -1.98 -23.36 -14.10
CA LEU A 9 -1.20 -23.86 -12.95
C LEU A 9 0.31 -23.86 -13.24
N ILE A 10 0.71 -24.28 -14.44
CA ILE A 10 2.11 -24.27 -14.88
C ILE A 10 2.62 -22.82 -15.10
N GLU A 11 1.77 -21.92 -15.55
CA GLU A 11 2.14 -20.52 -15.79
C GLU A 11 2.32 -19.75 -14.48
N THR A 12 1.34 -19.86 -13.57
CA THR A 12 1.23 -19.02 -12.37
C THR A 12 1.84 -19.65 -11.14
N TYR A 13 1.99 -20.98 -11.11
CA TYR A 13 2.37 -21.75 -9.91
C TYR A 13 1.41 -21.47 -8.74
N ASP A 14 0.11 -21.40 -9.04
CA ASP A 14 -0.96 -21.21 -8.06
C ASP A 14 -1.83 -22.49 -7.93
N PRO A 15 -1.58 -23.31 -6.90
CA PRO A 15 -2.35 -24.53 -6.64
C PRO A 15 -3.82 -24.31 -6.33
N LYS A 16 -4.27 -23.10 -5.98
CA LYS A 16 -5.69 -22.81 -5.72
C LYS A 16 -6.59 -23.08 -6.92
N LEU A 17 -6.01 -23.09 -8.12
CA LEU A 17 -6.72 -23.50 -9.33
C LEU A 17 -7.26 -24.94 -9.23
N LEU A 18 -6.72 -25.76 -8.32
CA LEU A 18 -7.17 -27.13 -8.04
C LEU A 18 -8.39 -27.22 -7.11
N ASP A 19 -8.80 -26.11 -6.49
CA ASP A 19 -9.99 -26.05 -5.63
C ASP A 19 -11.30 -25.97 -6.43
N ASP A 20 -11.22 -25.75 -7.74
CA ASP A 20 -12.39 -25.72 -8.62
C ASP A 20 -13.12 -27.07 -8.62
N VAL A 21 -14.36 -27.04 -8.12
CA VAL A 21 -15.24 -28.20 -7.99
C VAL A 21 -15.39 -28.95 -9.31
N ARG A 22 -15.32 -28.25 -10.45
CA ARG A 22 -15.49 -28.83 -11.80
C ARG A 22 -14.35 -29.77 -12.18
N ILE A 23 -13.18 -29.65 -11.57
CA ILE A 23 -12.00 -30.49 -11.84
C ILE A 23 -11.61 -31.38 -10.66
N ARG A 24 -12.47 -31.53 -9.64
CA ARG A 24 -12.17 -32.26 -8.40
C ARG A 24 -11.55 -33.65 -8.60
N THR A 25 -12.01 -34.41 -9.60
CA THR A 25 -11.44 -35.73 -9.92
C THR A 25 -10.00 -35.62 -10.40
N LEU A 26 -9.70 -34.65 -11.27
CA LEU A 26 -8.35 -34.37 -11.74
C LEU A 26 -7.47 -33.85 -10.60
N SER A 27 -7.99 -32.94 -9.75
CA SER A 27 -7.24 -32.43 -8.60
C SER A 27 -6.77 -33.55 -7.67
N LYS A 28 -7.62 -34.57 -7.41
CA LYS A 28 -7.22 -35.75 -6.63
C LYS A 28 -6.05 -36.52 -7.23
N GLU A 29 -6.03 -36.70 -8.56
CA GLU A 29 -4.92 -37.36 -9.24
C GLU A 29 -3.65 -36.50 -9.21
N ILE A 30 -3.75 -35.18 -9.42
CA ILE A 30 -2.62 -34.26 -9.31
C ILE A 30 -2.03 -34.27 -7.89
N TYR A 31 -2.88 -34.24 -6.87
CA TYR A 31 -2.45 -34.34 -5.47
C TYR A 31 -1.73 -35.66 -5.18
N LYS A 32 -2.24 -36.77 -5.71
CA LYS A 32 -1.60 -38.08 -5.57
C LYS A 32 -0.23 -38.10 -6.23
N ILE A 33 -0.11 -37.57 -7.45
CA ILE A 33 1.17 -37.45 -8.17
C ILE A 33 2.18 -36.62 -7.37
N ALA A 34 1.75 -35.48 -6.82
CA ALA A 34 2.61 -34.61 -6.00
C ALA A 34 3.13 -35.32 -4.73
N GLU A 35 2.36 -36.25 -4.17
CA GLU A 35 2.77 -37.05 -3.00
C GLU A 35 3.66 -38.24 -3.33
N THR A 36 3.31 -39.02 -4.36
CA THR A 36 3.96 -40.31 -4.61
C THR A 36 5.17 -40.24 -5.54
N ASP A 37 5.25 -39.20 -6.38
CA ASP A 37 6.21 -39.15 -7.49
C ASP A 37 7.07 -37.87 -7.50
N LYS A 38 7.13 -37.12 -6.39
CA LYS A 38 7.93 -35.88 -6.29
C LYS A 38 9.39 -36.06 -6.74
N ASP A 39 10.01 -37.18 -6.38
CA ASP A 39 11.41 -37.46 -6.73
C ASP A 39 11.57 -38.00 -8.16
N LYS A 40 10.49 -38.50 -8.77
CA LYS A 40 10.49 -39.03 -10.15
C LYS A 40 10.23 -37.95 -11.18
N ILE A 41 9.50 -36.88 -10.81
CA ILE A 41 9.24 -35.73 -11.70
C ILE A 41 10.40 -34.75 -11.59
N VAL A 42 11.47 -35.06 -12.31
CA VAL A 42 12.73 -34.30 -12.27
C VAL A 42 12.53 -32.82 -12.63
N HIS A 43 11.55 -32.49 -13.48
CA HIS A 43 11.41 -31.17 -14.09
C HIS A 43 10.42 -30.22 -13.40
N ARG A 44 9.66 -30.65 -12.38
CA ARG A 44 8.57 -29.86 -11.75
C ARG A 44 8.54 -29.91 -10.21
N LYS A 45 9.71 -29.99 -9.57
CA LYS A 45 9.84 -30.16 -8.11
C LYS A 45 9.24 -29.02 -7.28
N VAL A 46 9.41 -27.77 -7.71
CA VAL A 46 8.85 -26.57 -7.08
C VAL A 46 7.32 -26.62 -7.17
N LEU A 47 6.77 -26.82 -8.37
CA LEU A 47 5.31 -26.88 -8.54
C LEU A 47 4.67 -28.02 -7.71
N MET A 48 5.29 -29.20 -7.69
CA MET A 48 4.79 -30.32 -6.88
C MET A 48 4.85 -30.02 -5.38
N GLU A 49 5.88 -29.31 -4.92
CA GLU A 49 5.99 -28.89 -3.53
C GLU A 49 4.91 -27.87 -3.13
N LEU A 50 4.62 -26.90 -3.99
CA LEU A 50 3.55 -25.92 -3.78
C LEU A 50 2.18 -26.63 -3.68
N ILE A 51 1.90 -27.57 -4.58
CA ILE A 51 0.67 -28.38 -4.56
C ILE A 51 0.56 -29.20 -3.27
N ARG A 52 1.68 -29.76 -2.79
CA ARG A 52 1.73 -30.51 -1.52
C ARG A 52 1.45 -29.60 -0.32
N ASN A 53 2.07 -28.43 -0.28
CA ASN A 53 1.83 -27.43 0.77
C ASN A 53 0.37 -26.99 0.79
N HIS A 54 -0.22 -26.76 -0.39
CA HIS A 54 -1.63 -26.43 -0.54
C HIS A 54 -2.53 -27.55 0.00
N LYS A 55 -2.30 -28.81 -0.42
CA LYS A 55 -3.09 -29.98 0.02
C LYS A 55 -3.07 -30.17 1.53
N ASN A 56 -1.92 -29.92 2.16
CA ASN A 56 -1.74 -30.01 3.60
C ASN A 56 -2.40 -28.83 4.36
N GLY A 57 -3.18 -28.02 3.65
CA GLY A 57 -4.04 -26.97 4.19
C GLY A 57 -3.36 -25.61 4.28
N GLY A 58 -2.13 -25.45 3.75
CA GLY A 58 -1.34 -24.22 3.93
C GLY A 58 -1.23 -23.77 5.40
N SER A 59 -1.54 -24.67 6.34
CA SER A 59 -1.87 -24.38 7.74
C SER A 59 -0.64 -24.06 8.58
N GLU A 60 0.53 -24.16 7.97
CA GLU A 60 1.83 -23.81 8.55
C GLU A 60 2.30 -22.42 8.11
N LYS A 61 1.56 -21.70 7.26
CA LYS A 61 1.88 -20.30 6.96
C LYS A 61 1.79 -19.46 8.26
N PRO A 62 2.67 -18.47 8.42
CA PRO A 62 2.69 -17.69 9.65
C PRO A 62 1.41 -16.87 9.80
N VAL A 63 0.84 -16.92 11.01
CA VAL A 63 -0.29 -16.10 11.46
C VAL A 63 0.15 -15.47 12.79
N THR A 64 -0.10 -14.17 12.94
CA THR A 64 0.30 -13.37 14.10
C THR A 64 -0.65 -12.18 14.19
N ASP A 65 -0.78 -11.58 15.37
CA ASP A 65 -1.58 -10.36 15.55
C ASP A 65 -0.78 -9.11 15.20
N PHE A 66 0.54 -9.15 15.42
CA PHE A 66 1.44 -8.02 15.21
C PHE A 66 2.70 -8.43 14.45
N ILE A 67 3.14 -7.58 13.51
CA ILE A 67 4.42 -7.76 12.83
C ILE A 67 5.37 -6.61 13.23
N GLY A 68 6.47 -6.97 13.89
CA GLY A 68 7.51 -6.04 14.31
C GLY A 68 8.53 -5.73 13.19
N GLY A 69 8.96 -4.48 13.10
CA GLY A 69 9.84 -3.93 12.07
C GLY A 69 9.16 -2.88 11.18
N PRO A 70 8.20 -3.25 10.32
CA PRO A 70 7.55 -2.32 9.42
C PRO A 70 6.64 -1.34 10.16
N CYS A 71 6.40 -0.17 9.55
CA CYS A 71 5.46 0.85 10.01
C CYS A 71 4.17 0.89 9.17
N THR A 72 4.18 0.31 7.97
CA THR A 72 3.00 0.17 7.12
C THR A 72 3.00 -1.14 6.35
N LEU A 73 1.81 -1.67 6.07
CA LEU A 73 1.58 -2.81 5.19
C LEU A 73 0.32 -2.54 4.35
N SER A 74 0.35 -2.93 3.08
CA SER A 74 -0.82 -2.92 2.21
C SER A 74 -0.80 -4.12 1.26
N CYS A 75 -1.98 -4.67 0.95
CA CYS A 75 -2.18 -5.71 -0.07
C CYS A 75 -2.90 -5.11 -1.28
N HIS A 76 -2.29 -5.25 -2.45
CA HIS A 76 -2.79 -4.75 -3.73
C HIS A 76 -3.05 -5.92 -4.67
N MET A 77 -4.18 -5.90 -5.38
CA MET A 77 -4.56 -6.95 -6.33
C MET A 77 -4.90 -6.34 -7.69
N SER A 78 -4.57 -7.05 -8.76
CA SER A 78 -5.10 -6.73 -10.09
C SER A 78 -5.43 -7.99 -10.87
N GLU A 79 -6.70 -8.10 -11.26
CA GLU A 79 -7.18 -9.16 -12.15
C GLU A 79 -6.54 -9.03 -13.54
N LYS A 80 -6.44 -7.80 -14.05
CA LYS A 80 -5.86 -7.49 -15.37
C LYS A 80 -4.45 -8.05 -15.51
N TYR A 81 -3.63 -7.92 -14.47
CA TYR A 81 -2.24 -8.38 -14.50
C TYR A 81 -2.05 -9.75 -13.83
N ASN A 82 -3.10 -10.29 -13.21
CA ASN A 82 -3.07 -11.50 -12.38
C ASN A 82 -1.93 -11.46 -11.34
N LYS A 83 -1.94 -10.43 -10.48
CA LYS A 83 -0.90 -10.21 -9.45
C LYS A 83 -1.49 -9.81 -8.10
N MET A 84 -0.93 -10.39 -7.04
CA MET A 84 -1.11 -9.95 -5.65
C MET A 84 0.22 -9.41 -5.11
N ILE A 85 0.21 -8.20 -4.55
CA ILE A 85 1.41 -7.49 -4.11
C ILE A 85 1.22 -7.01 -2.67
N TYR A 86 2.02 -7.55 -1.76
CA TYR A 86 2.15 -7.03 -0.39
C TYR A 86 3.31 -6.04 -0.33
N ILE A 87 3.07 -4.85 0.22
CA ILE A 87 4.07 -3.78 0.32
C ILE A 87 4.25 -3.38 1.79
N PHE A 88 5.40 -3.74 2.34
CA PHE A 88 5.86 -3.29 3.65
C PHE A 88 6.65 -1.98 3.52
N GLY A 89 6.39 -1.03 4.42
CA GLY A 89 7.17 0.20 4.58
C GLY A 89 7.87 0.23 5.93
N GLU A 90 9.12 0.70 5.98
CA GLU A 90 9.91 0.89 7.21
C GLU A 90 10.48 2.32 7.32
N TYR A 91 10.72 2.82 8.53
CA TYR A 91 11.42 4.09 8.77
C TYR A 91 12.96 3.96 8.82
N HIS A 92 13.51 2.77 8.59
CA HIS A 92 14.93 2.45 8.76
C HIS A 92 15.45 2.69 10.19
N GLU A 93 14.63 2.36 11.19
CA GLU A 93 14.98 2.53 12.59
C GLU A 93 15.52 1.21 13.17
N ALA A 94 16.36 1.32 14.21
CA ALA A 94 16.90 0.16 14.91
C ALA A 94 15.94 -0.39 16.00
N ILE A 95 14.87 0.35 16.27
CA ILE A 95 13.93 0.10 17.36
C ILE A 95 12.74 -0.69 16.82
N THR A 96 12.28 -1.68 17.59
CA THR A 96 11.00 -2.37 17.38
C THR A 96 10.14 -2.10 18.61
N ASN A 97 9.12 -1.25 18.49
CA ASN A 97 8.31 -0.78 19.62
C ASN A 97 6.87 -1.29 19.55
N CYS A 98 6.69 -2.62 19.52
CA CYS A 98 5.35 -3.20 19.55
C CYS A 98 4.62 -3.01 20.88
N ASP A 99 5.35 -2.72 21.97
CA ASP A 99 4.80 -2.52 23.33
C ASP A 99 3.71 -1.42 23.38
N VAL A 100 3.69 -0.52 22.40
CA VAL A 100 2.64 0.52 22.26
C VAL A 100 1.22 -0.05 22.13
N PHE A 101 1.08 -1.31 21.74
CA PHE A 101 -0.22 -1.94 21.54
C PHE A 101 -0.82 -2.56 22.80
N GLN A 102 -0.13 -2.60 23.95
CA GLN A 102 -0.67 -3.31 25.12
C GLN A 102 -0.37 -2.69 26.50
N GLU A 103 -1.43 -2.68 27.31
CA GLU A 103 -1.37 -2.73 28.77
C GLU A 103 -1.73 -4.17 29.22
N GLY A 104 -0.74 -5.02 29.52
CA GLY A 104 -0.97 -6.20 30.40
C GLY A 104 -0.95 -7.63 29.84
N SER A 105 -0.55 -7.88 28.58
CA SER A 105 -0.32 -9.26 28.06
C SER A 105 1.10 -9.46 27.51
N ASP A 106 1.54 -10.72 27.43
CA ASP A 106 2.87 -11.10 26.96
C ASP A 106 2.96 -10.99 25.43
N ILE A 107 3.37 -9.81 24.96
CA ILE A 107 3.42 -9.47 23.53
C ILE A 107 4.27 -10.45 22.70
N ALA A 108 5.20 -11.16 23.34
CA ALA A 108 6.07 -12.12 22.69
C ALA A 108 5.33 -13.33 22.11
N GLU A 109 4.13 -13.66 22.62
CA GLU A 109 3.36 -14.83 22.14
C GLU A 109 2.54 -14.52 20.88
N ILE A 110 2.20 -13.23 20.64
CA ILE A 110 1.27 -12.81 19.58
C ILE A 110 1.93 -11.93 18.51
N MET A 111 3.21 -11.59 18.70
CA MET A 111 4.03 -10.80 17.78
C MET A 111 5.05 -11.68 17.06
N MET A 112 5.29 -11.38 15.79
CA MET A 112 6.38 -11.95 15.00
C MET A 112 7.24 -10.83 14.39
N LEU A 113 8.55 -10.97 14.42
CA LEU A 113 9.42 -10.05 13.67
C LEU A 113 9.27 -10.32 12.17
N VAL A 114 9.33 -9.27 11.35
CA VAL A 114 9.11 -9.40 9.90
C VAL A 114 10.09 -10.34 9.22
N GLU A 115 11.34 -10.40 9.70
CA GLU A 115 12.33 -11.33 9.20
C GLU A 115 12.00 -12.79 9.49
N ASP A 116 11.36 -13.09 10.62
CA ASP A 116 10.86 -14.42 10.96
C ASP A 116 9.60 -14.74 10.16
N PHE A 117 8.68 -13.79 10.07
CA PHE A 117 7.44 -13.91 9.30
C PHE A 117 7.71 -14.24 7.83
N ILE A 118 8.54 -13.45 7.15
CA ILE A 118 8.86 -13.67 5.74
C ILE A 118 9.61 -15.00 5.56
N TYR A 119 10.53 -15.34 6.46
CA TYR A 119 11.30 -16.58 6.37
C TYR A 119 10.40 -17.83 6.50
N ILE A 120 9.51 -17.86 7.50
CA ILE A 120 8.54 -18.95 7.69
C ILE A 120 7.58 -19.01 6.49
N LEU A 121 7.12 -17.85 6.00
CA LEU A 121 6.25 -17.78 4.83
C LEU A 121 6.90 -18.42 3.59
N ILE A 122 8.18 -18.14 3.30
CA ILE A 122 8.89 -18.75 2.16
C ILE A 122 8.96 -20.28 2.28
N ASP A 123 9.21 -20.81 3.49
CA ASP A 123 9.34 -22.27 3.67
C ASP A 123 7.99 -23.00 3.54
N LYS A 124 6.91 -22.34 3.97
CA LYS A 124 5.57 -22.94 4.13
C LYS A 124 4.54 -22.52 3.09
N THR A 125 4.90 -21.61 2.18
CA THR A 125 3.98 -21.10 1.15
C THR A 125 3.52 -22.20 0.20
N ASP A 126 2.28 -22.06 -0.26
CA ASP A 126 1.70 -22.86 -1.34
C ASP A 126 1.66 -22.10 -2.67
N VAL A 127 2.19 -20.87 -2.72
CA VAL A 127 2.39 -20.11 -3.97
C VAL A 127 3.86 -19.74 -4.15
N PHE A 128 4.30 -19.57 -5.39
CA PHE A 128 5.66 -19.09 -5.68
C PHE A 128 5.77 -17.58 -5.42
N ILE A 129 6.71 -17.15 -4.58
CA ILE A 129 6.82 -15.74 -4.13
C ILE A 129 8.05 -15.05 -4.74
N ASP A 130 7.84 -13.88 -5.35
CA ASP A 130 8.92 -12.94 -5.67
C ASP A 130 9.06 -11.90 -4.56
N ILE A 131 10.25 -11.79 -3.97
CA ILE A 131 10.54 -10.88 -2.86
C ILE A 131 11.50 -9.81 -3.37
N LEU A 132 11.11 -8.54 -3.23
CA LEU A 132 11.89 -7.35 -3.60
C LEU A 132 12.33 -6.64 -2.33
N LEU A 133 13.63 -6.67 -2.04
CA LEU A 133 14.23 -6.09 -0.84
C LEU A 133 15.07 -4.86 -1.17
N GLU A 134 14.90 -3.79 -0.39
CA GLU A 134 15.74 -2.60 -0.47
C GLU A 134 17.13 -2.87 0.12
N VAL A 135 17.93 -3.61 -0.61
CA VAL A 135 19.33 -3.83 -0.30
C VAL A 135 20.19 -3.41 -1.50
N PRO A 136 21.40 -2.86 -1.26
CA PRO A 136 22.38 -2.57 -2.30
C PRO A 136 22.55 -3.75 -3.22
N ALA A 137 22.53 -3.48 -4.51
CA ALA A 137 22.68 -4.48 -5.52
C ALA A 137 24.15 -4.93 -5.67
N ILE A 138 24.34 -6.21 -5.99
CA ILE A 138 25.68 -6.78 -6.19
C ILE A 138 26.11 -6.54 -7.64
N GLU A 139 27.33 -6.03 -7.84
CA GLU A 139 27.95 -5.98 -9.16
C GLU A 139 27.96 -7.35 -9.83
N ARG A 140 27.66 -7.40 -11.14
CA ARG A 140 27.66 -8.70 -11.87
C ARG A 140 28.99 -9.46 -11.79
N LYS A 141 30.10 -8.75 -11.59
CA LYS A 141 31.44 -9.34 -11.41
C LYS A 141 31.62 -9.94 -10.01
N GLN A 142 30.92 -9.41 -9.02
CA GLN A 142 30.90 -9.89 -7.65
C GLN A 142 29.76 -10.93 -7.55
N THR A 143 30.09 -12.22 -7.46
CA THR A 143 29.04 -13.26 -7.35
C THR A 143 28.33 -13.24 -5.99
N LYS A 144 28.94 -12.60 -4.99
CA LYS A 144 28.49 -12.54 -3.60
C LYS A 144 28.77 -11.18 -2.97
N TYR A 145 27.95 -10.81 -1.97
CA TYR A 145 28.28 -9.74 -1.04
C TYR A 145 29.59 -10.03 -0.30
N LYS A 146 30.35 -8.98 0.02
CA LYS A 146 31.54 -9.10 0.89
C LYS A 146 31.11 -9.59 2.27
N ASP A 147 31.90 -10.46 2.90
CA ASP A 147 31.60 -10.99 4.24
C ASP A 147 31.49 -9.87 5.31
N SER A 148 32.13 -8.72 5.05
CA SER A 148 32.05 -7.51 5.87
C SER A 148 30.77 -6.68 5.67
N TYR A 149 29.90 -7.06 4.74
CA TYR A 149 28.66 -6.33 4.47
C TYR A 149 27.62 -6.68 5.55
N THR A 150 27.32 -5.71 6.42
CA THR A 150 26.41 -5.89 7.56
C THR A 150 25.02 -5.29 7.33
N GLY A 151 24.54 -5.20 6.08
CA GLY A 151 23.26 -4.56 5.77
C GLY A 151 23.27 -3.02 5.87
N ILE A 152 22.10 -2.43 6.08
CA ILE A 152 21.90 -0.98 6.23
C ILE A 152 22.13 -0.62 7.69
N LYS A 153 23.21 0.15 7.98
CA LYS A 153 23.77 0.39 9.32
C LYS A 153 22.81 0.92 10.41
N ASN A 154 21.60 1.37 10.06
CA ASN A 154 20.62 1.90 11.01
C ASN A 154 19.27 1.16 11.02
N SER A 155 19.05 0.22 10.09
CA SER A 155 17.79 -0.54 10.01
C SER A 155 18.01 -1.95 10.53
N ARG A 156 17.50 -2.23 11.74
CA ARG A 156 17.65 -3.55 12.36
C ARG A 156 16.89 -4.61 11.56
N SER A 157 15.62 -4.36 11.27
CA SER A 157 14.75 -5.32 10.59
C SER A 157 15.22 -5.62 9.18
N MET A 158 15.58 -4.62 8.38
CA MET A 158 16.10 -4.87 7.03
C MET A 158 17.45 -5.58 7.03
N THR A 159 18.33 -5.26 7.99
CA THR A 159 19.60 -5.97 8.14
C THR A 159 19.38 -7.43 8.54
N ASN A 160 18.46 -7.70 9.48
CA ASN A 160 18.13 -9.06 9.90
C ASN A 160 17.45 -9.85 8.78
N LEU A 161 16.52 -9.23 8.06
CA LEU A 161 15.86 -9.80 6.89
C LEU A 161 16.87 -10.12 5.79
N PHE A 162 17.78 -9.20 5.50
CA PHE A 162 18.90 -9.44 4.57
C PHE A 162 19.74 -10.63 5.02
N ASN A 163 20.16 -10.68 6.29
CA ASN A 163 20.98 -11.78 6.80
C ASN A 163 20.28 -13.14 6.69
N LYS A 164 18.98 -13.21 7.00
CA LYS A 164 18.19 -14.45 6.83
C LYS A 164 18.04 -14.86 5.37
N LEU A 165 17.89 -13.90 4.46
CA LEU A 165 17.64 -14.15 3.04
C LEU A 165 18.90 -14.04 2.17
N GLN A 166 20.08 -13.83 2.76
CA GLN A 166 21.31 -13.56 2.04
C GLN A 166 21.62 -14.65 1.02
N LYS A 167 21.46 -15.92 1.44
CA LYS A 167 21.62 -17.08 0.55
C LYS A 167 20.66 -17.04 -0.63
N CYS A 168 19.43 -16.56 -0.44
CA CYS A 168 18.43 -16.48 -1.51
C CYS A 168 18.66 -15.33 -2.50
N ILE A 169 19.51 -14.36 -2.16
CA ILE A 169 19.83 -13.20 -3.00
C ILE A 169 21.13 -13.42 -3.79
N GLN A 170 22.13 -14.05 -3.16
CA GLN A 170 23.46 -14.26 -3.73
C GLN A 170 23.42 -15.26 -4.90
N TYR A 171 24.21 -14.98 -5.95
CA TYR A 171 24.11 -15.73 -7.21
C TYR A 171 24.50 -17.20 -7.08
N ASP A 172 25.46 -17.51 -6.21
CA ASP A 172 26.03 -18.85 -6.00
C ASP A 172 25.23 -19.70 -5.01
N THR A 173 24.40 -19.09 -4.16
CA THR A 173 23.67 -19.79 -3.09
C THR A 173 22.15 -19.71 -3.21
N ARG A 174 21.61 -18.91 -4.13
CA ARG A 174 20.15 -18.74 -4.32
C ARG A 174 19.39 -19.99 -4.76
N HIS A 175 20.10 -21.06 -5.06
CA HIS A 175 19.54 -22.37 -5.38
C HIS A 175 19.41 -23.27 -4.14
N ASP A 176 19.80 -22.79 -2.95
CA ASP A 176 19.59 -23.47 -1.68
C ASP A 176 18.12 -23.90 -1.53
N ASN A 177 17.91 -25.08 -0.97
CA ASN A 177 16.59 -25.66 -0.79
C ASN A 177 15.65 -24.74 0.01
N ALA A 178 16.17 -23.92 0.93
CA ALA A 178 15.39 -22.93 1.66
C ALA A 178 14.76 -21.85 0.75
N CYS A 179 15.37 -21.59 -0.41
CA CYS A 179 14.94 -20.55 -1.35
C CYS A 179 14.05 -21.11 -2.48
N ARG A 180 13.85 -22.43 -2.55
CA ARG A 180 13.24 -23.11 -3.72
C ARG A 180 11.83 -22.63 -4.10
N LEU A 181 11.07 -22.11 -3.14
CA LEU A 181 9.68 -21.63 -3.32
C LEU A 181 9.60 -20.12 -3.54
N SER A 182 10.73 -19.44 -3.67
CA SER A 182 10.78 -18.00 -3.89
C SER A 182 11.91 -17.56 -4.81
N ARG A 183 11.85 -16.31 -5.25
CA ARG A 183 13.00 -15.57 -5.79
C ARG A 183 13.18 -14.30 -4.98
N VAL A 184 14.36 -14.12 -4.39
CA VAL A 184 14.66 -12.89 -3.65
C VAL A 184 15.55 -12.00 -4.51
N HIS A 185 15.18 -10.74 -4.62
CA HIS A 185 15.84 -9.75 -5.46
C HIS A 185 16.20 -8.53 -4.62
N TYR A 186 17.42 -8.06 -4.77
CA TYR A 186 17.78 -6.69 -4.39
C TYR A 186 17.14 -5.71 -5.39
N PHE A 187 16.94 -4.46 -4.97
CA PHE A 187 16.53 -3.41 -5.89
C PHE A 187 17.26 -2.08 -5.76
N ASP A 188 18.08 -1.87 -4.73
CA ASP A 188 18.85 -0.63 -4.63
C ASP A 188 20.04 -0.65 -5.59
N ILE A 189 19.78 -0.21 -6.82
CA ILE A 189 20.73 -0.19 -7.92
C ILE A 189 21.63 1.04 -7.95
N ARG A 190 21.54 1.92 -6.94
CA ARG A 190 22.33 3.16 -6.88
C ARG A 190 23.84 2.89 -6.70
N SER A 191 24.21 1.69 -6.24
CA SER A 191 25.58 1.34 -5.83
C SER A 191 26.36 0.42 -6.79
N ILE A 192 25.82 0.05 -7.97
CA ILE A 192 26.38 -1.05 -8.81
C ILE A 192 27.46 -0.60 -9.82
N ASN A 193 27.87 0.66 -9.90
CA ASN A 193 28.90 1.06 -10.86
C ASN A 193 29.68 2.26 -10.36
N GLU A 194 30.93 2.06 -9.98
CA GLU A 194 31.88 3.15 -9.72
C GLU A 194 32.26 3.94 -11.00
N ASP A 195 31.94 3.44 -12.20
CA ASP A 195 32.63 3.88 -13.43
C ASP A 195 31.84 4.82 -14.38
N ARG A 196 30.51 5.03 -14.28
CA ARG A 196 29.78 5.79 -15.35
C ARG A 196 28.51 6.57 -14.99
N TYR A 197 27.65 6.06 -14.10
CA TYR A 197 26.36 6.70 -13.76
C TYR A 197 26.38 7.34 -12.39
N SER A 198 27.40 6.99 -11.62
CA SER A 198 27.55 7.38 -10.24
C SER A 198 28.28 8.70 -10.12
N ASP A 199 28.97 9.21 -11.16
CA ASP A 199 29.76 10.44 -11.00
C ASP A 199 28.93 11.63 -10.52
N VAL A 200 27.76 11.92 -11.09
CA VAL A 200 26.97 13.08 -10.62
C VAL A 200 26.24 12.77 -9.33
N PHE A 201 25.61 11.61 -9.18
CA PHE A 201 24.84 11.30 -7.97
C PHE A 201 25.71 10.93 -6.77
N ASP A 202 26.82 10.23 -6.98
CA ASP A 202 27.85 10.01 -5.96
C ASP A 202 28.54 11.32 -5.65
N LEU A 203 28.82 12.19 -6.62
CA LEU A 203 29.35 13.51 -6.29
C LEU A 203 28.34 14.33 -5.51
N ILE A 204 27.06 14.23 -5.86
CA ILE A 204 25.98 14.86 -5.11
C ILE A 204 25.94 14.28 -3.68
N PHE A 205 25.96 12.97 -3.54
CA PHE A 205 25.86 12.27 -2.27
C PHE A 205 27.12 12.47 -1.41
N GLU A 206 28.30 12.39 -2.01
CA GLU A 206 29.59 12.68 -1.39
C GLU A 206 29.65 14.13 -0.93
N THR A 207 29.26 15.07 -1.80
CA THR A 207 29.13 16.48 -1.44
C THR A 207 28.20 16.62 -0.24
N TYR A 208 27.02 16.01 -0.29
CA TYR A 208 26.06 16.01 0.81
C TYR A 208 26.64 15.38 2.09
N CYS A 209 27.36 14.27 2.01
CA CYS A 209 27.92 13.57 3.17
C CYS A 209 29.06 14.35 3.82
N ILE A 210 29.99 14.87 3.01
CA ILE A 210 31.07 15.73 3.50
C ILE A 210 30.46 16.97 4.15
N TYR A 211 29.47 17.53 3.49
CA TYR A 211 28.75 18.69 3.97
C TYR A 211 27.91 18.43 5.22
N PHE A 212 27.22 17.30 5.33
CA PHE A 212 26.45 16.90 6.51
C PHE A 212 27.37 16.73 7.72
N SER A 213 28.55 16.12 7.50
CA SER A 213 29.61 16.00 8.51
C SER A 213 30.14 17.37 8.94
N TYR A 214 30.30 18.29 7.97
CA TYR A 214 30.65 19.68 8.23
C TYR A 214 29.56 20.41 9.02
N ASN A 215 28.30 20.23 8.66
CA ASN A 215 27.15 20.87 9.29
C ASN A 215 26.99 20.47 10.74
N ILE A 216 27.12 19.19 11.07
CA ILE A 216 27.13 18.75 12.46
C ILE A 216 28.21 19.53 13.22
N THR A 217 29.41 19.66 12.65
CA THR A 217 30.51 20.38 13.28
C THR A 217 30.22 21.88 13.43
N VAL A 218 29.78 22.55 12.37
CA VAL A 218 29.48 23.99 12.39
C VAL A 218 28.28 24.32 13.25
N TYR A 219 27.18 23.58 13.11
CA TYR A 219 25.95 23.81 13.85
C TYR A 219 26.15 23.58 15.34
N THR A 220 26.91 22.52 15.72
CA THR A 220 27.33 22.33 17.11
C THR A 220 28.19 23.50 17.60
N ASN A 221 29.16 23.96 16.81
CA ASN A 221 29.99 25.11 17.17
C ASN A 221 29.21 26.43 17.27
N TYR A 222 28.25 26.65 16.37
CA TYR A 222 27.41 27.85 16.32
C TYR A 222 26.41 27.90 17.48
N ASN A 223 25.76 26.78 17.81
CA ASN A 223 24.88 26.71 18.97
C ASN A 223 25.67 26.89 20.27
N ASN A 224 26.85 26.29 20.36
CA ASN A 224 27.77 26.54 21.48
C ASN A 224 28.11 28.05 21.54
N TYR A 225 28.45 28.68 20.41
CA TYR A 225 28.73 30.11 20.34
C TYR A 225 27.57 30.99 20.84
N ASN A 226 26.35 30.75 20.36
CA ASN A 226 25.17 31.54 20.74
C ASN A 226 24.79 31.35 22.21
N ASN A 227 24.92 30.12 22.72
CA ASN A 227 24.72 29.84 24.15
C ASN A 227 25.76 30.59 24.98
N TYR A 228 27.05 30.56 24.59
CA TYR A 228 28.10 31.32 25.29
C TYR A 228 27.92 32.84 25.20
N LYS A 229 27.46 33.37 24.06
CA LYS A 229 27.23 34.81 23.87
C LYS A 229 26.16 35.34 24.84
N LYS A 230 25.13 34.54 25.12
CA LYS A 230 24.10 34.87 26.12
C LYS A 230 24.67 34.91 27.54
N GLU A 231 25.62 34.05 27.88
CA GLU A 231 26.28 34.02 29.20
C GLU A 231 27.30 35.15 29.42
N ILE A 232 27.91 35.68 28.37
CA ILE A 232 28.97 36.71 28.48
C ILE A 232 28.45 38.04 29.04
N VAL A 233 27.16 38.33 28.90
CA VAL A 233 26.57 39.61 29.32
C VAL A 233 26.47 39.71 30.85
N SER A 234 26.58 38.60 31.59
CA SER A 234 26.40 38.55 33.05
C SER A 234 27.68 38.31 33.87
N GLU A 235 28.86 38.16 33.25
CA GLU A 235 30.05 37.62 33.95
C GLU A 235 31.22 38.61 34.20
N PRO A 236 32.05 38.35 35.24
CA PRO A 236 33.24 39.13 35.58
C PRO A 236 34.29 39.29 34.45
N LYS A 237 34.97 40.44 34.43
CA LYS A 237 35.99 40.83 33.41
C LYS A 237 37.10 39.80 33.13
N LEU A 238 37.48 38.99 34.12
CA LEU A 238 38.52 37.96 33.94
C LEU A 238 38.03 36.82 33.02
N ILE A 239 36.77 36.43 33.16
CA ILE A 239 36.13 35.39 32.34
C ILE A 239 35.85 35.93 30.93
N GLN A 240 35.58 37.23 30.79
CA GLN A 240 35.43 37.87 29.47
C GLN A 240 36.72 37.76 28.62
N LYS A 241 37.91 37.84 29.21
CA LYS A 241 39.19 37.76 28.47
C LYS A 241 39.46 36.35 27.92
N GLU A 242 39.18 35.32 28.74
CA GLU A 242 39.22 33.90 28.34
C GLU A 242 38.19 33.62 27.24
N LYS A 243 36.95 34.12 27.39
CA LYS A 243 35.88 33.97 26.39
C LYS A 243 36.18 34.72 25.07
N ILE A 244 36.83 35.90 25.10
CA ILE A 244 37.31 36.60 23.89
C ILE A 244 38.43 35.81 23.19
N LYS A 245 39.32 35.16 23.94
CA LYS A 245 40.37 34.29 23.38
C LYS A 245 39.77 33.05 22.73
N TYR A 246 38.78 32.43 23.38
CA TYR A 246 37.98 31.35 22.80
C TYR A 246 37.26 31.82 21.53
N TYR A 247 36.67 33.01 21.54
CA TYR A 247 36.00 33.61 20.39
C TYR A 247 36.92 33.82 19.18
N LYS A 248 38.12 34.38 19.38
CA LYS A 248 39.11 34.52 18.31
C LYS A 248 39.54 33.17 17.75
N ARG A 249 39.65 32.14 18.61
CA ARG A 249 39.96 30.77 18.21
C ARG A 249 38.84 30.15 17.38
N GLN A 250 37.57 30.36 17.78
CA GLN A 250 36.42 29.90 17.02
C GLN A 250 36.33 30.60 15.66
N LYS A 251 36.53 31.93 15.60
CA LYS A 251 36.56 32.67 14.34
C LYS A 251 37.67 32.19 13.39
N SER A 252 38.88 31.93 13.89
CA SER A 252 39.96 31.41 13.04
C SER A 252 39.70 29.97 12.60
N ILE A 253 38.99 29.17 13.41
CA ILE A 253 38.51 27.86 13.00
C ILE A 253 37.52 28.03 11.85
N THR A 254 36.56 28.97 11.92
CA THR A 254 35.61 29.25 10.83
C THR A 254 36.33 29.66 9.54
N GLU A 255 37.28 30.60 9.59
CA GLU A 255 38.03 31.04 8.40
C GLU A 255 38.84 29.91 7.76
N LYS A 256 39.54 29.11 8.57
CA LYS A 256 40.26 27.93 8.07
C LYS A 256 39.29 26.92 7.45
N THR A 257 38.15 26.69 8.10
CA THR A 257 37.22 25.67 7.59
C THR A 257 36.48 26.11 6.34
N ARG A 258 36.26 27.43 6.16
CA ARG A 258 35.79 28.00 4.90
C ARG A 258 36.77 27.74 3.76
N GLU A 259 38.06 27.91 4.02
CA GLU A 259 39.13 27.61 3.06
C GLU A 259 39.22 26.11 2.76
N ASP A 260 39.13 25.25 3.78
CA ASP A 260 39.11 23.79 3.61
C ASP A 260 37.89 23.34 2.77
N LEU A 261 36.70 23.92 3.00
CA LEU A 261 35.52 23.69 2.18
C LEU A 261 35.73 24.13 0.73
N ARG A 262 36.27 25.33 0.50
CA ARG A 262 36.57 25.80 -0.86
C ARG A 262 37.52 24.85 -1.57
N ASN A 263 38.62 24.49 -0.91
CA ASN A 263 39.61 23.57 -1.47
C ASN A 263 39.01 22.20 -1.81
N LEU A 264 38.02 21.74 -1.04
CA LEU A 264 37.26 20.54 -1.38
C LEU A 264 36.47 20.71 -2.69
N PHE A 265 35.74 21.81 -2.84
CA PHE A 265 34.95 22.12 -4.03
C PHE A 265 35.78 22.56 -5.25
N LEU A 266 37.05 22.91 -5.06
CA LEU A 266 37.98 23.25 -6.15
C LEU A 266 38.71 22.05 -6.75
N THR A 267 38.48 20.83 -6.24
CA THR A 267 38.99 19.62 -6.88
C THR A 267 38.37 19.44 -8.27
N GLU A 268 39.11 18.84 -9.21
CA GLU A 268 38.62 18.61 -10.58
C GLU A 268 37.26 17.90 -10.63
N LYS A 269 37.01 16.97 -9.72
CA LYS A 269 35.72 16.29 -9.59
C LYS A 269 34.58 17.28 -9.31
N HIS A 270 34.78 18.20 -8.37
CA HIS A 270 33.75 19.16 -7.98
C HIS A 270 33.57 20.31 -8.99
N LYS A 271 34.58 20.63 -9.81
CA LYS A 271 34.41 21.55 -10.94
C LYS A 271 33.35 21.06 -11.92
N VAL A 272 33.35 19.76 -12.23
CA VAL A 272 32.30 19.15 -13.08
C VAL A 272 30.90 19.36 -12.48
N PHE A 273 30.78 19.30 -11.15
CA PHE A 273 29.51 19.59 -10.47
C PHE A 273 29.13 21.06 -10.55
N ILE A 274 30.07 21.99 -10.37
CA ILE A 274 29.84 23.42 -10.51
C ILE A 274 29.38 23.76 -11.93
N ASP A 275 30.09 23.24 -12.94
CA ASP A 275 29.74 23.45 -14.35
C ASP A 275 28.37 22.86 -14.68
N LEU A 276 28.03 21.71 -14.10
CA LEU A 276 26.69 21.14 -14.20
C LEU A 276 25.64 22.07 -13.57
N LEU A 277 25.86 22.54 -12.34
CA LEU A 277 24.92 23.42 -11.66
C LEU A 277 24.68 24.72 -12.44
N ASP A 278 25.75 25.32 -12.98
CA ASP A 278 25.67 26.51 -13.85
C ASP A 278 24.84 26.21 -15.10
N HIS A 279 25.15 25.11 -15.79
CA HIS A 279 24.40 24.67 -16.96
C HIS A 279 22.90 24.42 -16.68
N LEU A 280 22.57 23.87 -15.51
CA LEU A 280 21.19 23.57 -15.13
C LEU A 280 20.34 24.83 -14.92
N ILE A 281 20.94 25.96 -14.54
CA ILE A 281 20.23 27.23 -14.30
C ILE A 281 20.22 28.19 -15.49
N ASP A 282 20.94 27.88 -16.57
CA ASP A 282 21.07 28.73 -17.75
C ASP A 282 19.73 28.93 -18.50
N GLU A 283 18.91 27.88 -18.57
CA GLU A 283 17.68 27.88 -19.37
C GLU A 283 16.52 27.17 -18.64
N PRO A 284 15.28 27.69 -18.74
CA PRO A 284 14.10 27.03 -18.19
C PRO A 284 13.96 25.60 -18.72
N GLY A 285 13.67 24.64 -17.85
CA GLY A 285 13.43 23.24 -18.23
C GLY A 285 14.68 22.36 -18.32
N LYS A 286 15.91 22.88 -18.28
CA LYS A 286 17.13 22.04 -18.27
C LYS A 286 17.21 21.12 -17.06
N ILE A 287 16.72 21.60 -15.90
CA ILE A 287 16.60 20.79 -14.69
C ILE A 287 15.69 19.58 -14.94
N GLU A 288 14.54 19.78 -15.58
CA GLU A 288 13.60 18.71 -15.95
C GLU A 288 14.22 17.73 -16.93
N GLU A 289 14.80 18.23 -18.01
CA GLU A 289 15.49 17.41 -19.01
C GLU A 289 16.59 16.56 -18.37
N PHE A 290 17.41 17.16 -17.51
CA PHE A 290 18.49 16.47 -16.83
C PHE A 290 17.99 15.30 -15.98
N PHE A 291 17.03 15.52 -15.06
CA PHE A 291 16.57 14.45 -14.18
C PHE A 291 15.85 13.34 -14.94
N LEU A 292 15.03 13.68 -15.94
CA LEU A 292 14.38 12.68 -16.79
C LEU A 292 15.41 11.87 -17.58
N PHE A 293 16.43 12.52 -18.13
CA PHE A 293 17.53 11.85 -18.81
C PHE A 293 18.25 10.90 -17.86
N GLN A 294 18.60 11.32 -16.64
CA GLN A 294 19.28 10.47 -15.65
C GLN A 294 18.46 9.23 -15.28
N MET A 295 17.14 9.37 -15.14
CA MET A 295 16.25 8.25 -14.79
C MET A 295 16.25 7.15 -15.86
N TYR A 296 16.07 7.51 -17.13
CA TYR A 296 15.91 6.53 -18.21
C TYR A 296 17.20 6.15 -18.92
N SER A 297 18.25 6.96 -18.81
CA SER A 297 19.57 6.56 -19.30
C SER A 297 20.24 5.55 -18.36
N ASN A 298 19.76 5.38 -17.12
CA ASN A 298 20.28 4.36 -16.22
C ASN A 298 20.18 2.96 -16.86
N ILE A 299 21.33 2.32 -17.05
CA ILE A 299 21.44 1.04 -17.78
C ILE A 299 20.61 -0.10 -17.17
N TYR A 300 20.36 -0.07 -15.86
CA TYR A 300 19.58 -1.10 -15.19
C TYR A 300 18.09 -0.85 -15.37
N VAL A 301 17.65 0.40 -15.27
CA VAL A 301 16.27 0.81 -15.57
C VAL A 301 15.92 0.48 -17.02
N ASP A 302 16.71 0.95 -17.98
CA ASP A 302 16.50 0.67 -19.41
C ASP A 302 16.43 -0.84 -19.67
N HIS A 303 17.40 -1.59 -19.12
CA HIS A 303 17.44 -3.03 -19.27
C HIS A 303 16.24 -3.77 -18.68
N GLU A 304 15.66 -3.32 -17.56
CA GLU A 304 14.47 -3.98 -16.99
C GLU A 304 13.18 -3.56 -17.70
N LEU A 305 13.06 -2.31 -18.16
CA LEU A 305 11.91 -1.84 -18.95
C LEU A 305 11.76 -2.61 -20.26
N THR A 306 12.87 -2.93 -20.95
CA THR A 306 12.85 -3.73 -22.20
C THR A 306 12.35 -5.16 -22.02
N LYS A 307 12.24 -5.66 -20.79
CA LYS A 307 11.74 -7.01 -20.47
C LYS A 307 10.26 -7.05 -20.11
N ILE A 308 9.58 -5.90 -20.09
CA ILE A 308 8.14 -5.84 -19.90
C ILE A 308 7.47 -6.07 -21.25
N PRO A 309 6.67 -7.14 -21.40
CA PRO A 309 6.07 -7.47 -22.70
C PRO A 309 4.98 -6.47 -23.10
N GLU A 310 4.26 -5.89 -22.14
CA GLU A 310 3.20 -4.91 -22.40
C GLU A 310 3.77 -3.48 -22.57
N GLN A 311 3.90 -3.02 -23.82
CA GLN A 311 4.41 -1.66 -24.11
C GLN A 311 3.54 -0.53 -23.52
N ASP A 312 2.21 -0.71 -23.48
CA ASP A 312 1.30 0.23 -22.80
C ASP A 312 1.68 0.40 -21.31
N LEU A 313 2.13 -0.67 -20.65
CA LEU A 313 2.54 -0.60 -19.26
C LEU A 313 3.89 0.12 -19.10
N VAL A 314 4.83 -0.09 -20.02
CA VAL A 314 6.10 0.67 -20.05
C VAL A 314 5.83 2.17 -20.15
N GLU A 315 4.92 2.58 -21.04
CA GLU A 315 4.57 4.00 -21.20
C GLU A 315 3.79 4.56 -20.01
N LYS A 316 2.99 3.75 -19.32
CA LYS A 316 2.37 4.12 -18.04
C LYS A 316 3.38 4.33 -16.92
N ILE A 317 4.39 3.45 -16.81
CA ILE A 317 5.51 3.63 -15.86
C ILE A 317 6.20 4.96 -16.15
N LYS A 318 6.59 5.21 -17.40
CA LYS A 318 7.26 6.45 -17.78
C LYS A 318 6.41 7.68 -17.49
N THR A 319 5.13 7.63 -17.86
CA THR A 319 4.21 8.76 -17.65
C THR A 319 4.04 9.07 -16.17
N PHE A 320 3.78 8.07 -15.34
CA PHE A 320 3.65 8.26 -13.89
C PHE A 320 4.88 8.92 -13.28
N PHE A 321 6.06 8.39 -13.58
CA PHE A 321 7.31 8.93 -13.03
C PHE A 321 7.70 10.28 -13.62
N ASN A 322 7.42 10.52 -14.90
CA ASN A 322 7.64 11.83 -15.51
C ASN A 322 6.78 12.91 -14.84
N GLU A 323 5.49 12.64 -14.64
CA GLU A 323 4.60 13.61 -14.01
C GLU A 323 4.94 13.84 -12.53
N ASN A 324 5.34 12.80 -11.80
CA ASN A 324 5.84 12.97 -10.43
C ASN A 324 7.13 13.79 -10.39
N THR A 325 8.09 13.51 -11.28
CA THR A 325 9.35 14.27 -11.41
C THR A 325 9.07 15.74 -11.74
N LYS A 326 8.26 16.01 -12.76
CA LYS A 326 7.83 17.37 -13.13
C LYS A 326 7.19 18.11 -11.97
N LYS A 327 6.36 17.44 -11.17
CA LYS A 327 5.72 18.04 -9.99
C LYS A 327 6.75 18.46 -8.94
N ILE A 328 7.73 17.60 -8.64
CA ILE A 328 8.79 17.94 -7.68
C ILE A 328 9.61 19.13 -8.21
N ILE A 329 9.97 19.13 -9.50
CA ILE A 329 10.74 20.21 -10.12
C ILE A 329 9.96 21.53 -10.07
N ARG A 330 8.73 21.58 -10.57
CA ARG A 330 7.90 22.80 -10.54
C ARG A 330 7.72 23.38 -9.14
N THR A 331 7.68 22.52 -8.11
CA THR A 331 7.55 22.96 -6.72
C THR A 331 8.84 23.58 -6.18
N ASN A 332 10.01 23.17 -6.68
CA ASN A 332 11.31 23.55 -6.15
C ASN A 332 12.16 24.42 -7.09
N GLU A 333 11.79 24.58 -8.36
CA GLU A 333 12.64 25.16 -9.41
C GLU A 333 13.14 26.57 -9.06
N THR A 334 12.24 27.47 -8.64
CA THR A 334 12.63 28.83 -8.23
C THR A 334 13.61 28.80 -7.06
N ILE A 335 13.30 28.01 -6.02
CA ILE A 335 14.15 27.85 -4.83
C ILE A 335 15.50 27.29 -5.24
N TRP A 336 15.54 26.32 -6.15
CA TRP A 336 16.76 25.74 -6.67
C TRP A 336 17.61 26.74 -7.41
N ILE A 337 17.06 27.47 -8.37
CA ILE A 337 17.80 28.48 -9.14
C ILE A 337 18.41 29.52 -8.20
N GLU A 338 17.66 30.00 -7.21
CA GLU A 338 18.15 30.96 -6.23
C GLU A 338 19.30 30.39 -5.39
N ASN A 339 19.15 29.16 -4.88
CA ASN A 339 20.17 28.54 -4.03
C ASN A 339 21.40 28.09 -4.82
N ILE A 340 21.25 27.66 -6.06
CA ILE A 340 22.38 27.37 -6.95
C ILE A 340 23.20 28.65 -7.18
N LYS A 341 22.55 29.80 -7.41
CA LYS A 341 23.27 31.08 -7.54
C LYS A 341 24.08 31.43 -6.29
N VAL A 342 23.52 31.21 -5.10
CA VAL A 342 24.24 31.40 -3.83
C VAL A 342 25.47 30.50 -3.75
N ILE A 343 25.33 29.22 -4.12
CA ILE A 343 26.43 28.25 -4.16
C ILE A 343 27.53 28.73 -5.13
N LEU A 344 27.17 29.08 -6.36
CA LEU A 344 28.12 29.53 -7.39
C LEU A 344 28.83 30.83 -6.98
N ASP A 345 28.11 31.80 -6.44
CA ASP A 345 28.68 33.07 -5.96
C ASP A 345 29.65 32.86 -4.79
N PHE A 346 29.34 31.95 -3.88
CA PHE A 346 30.19 31.62 -2.74
C PHE A 346 31.50 30.93 -3.18
N LEU A 347 31.40 30.02 -4.14
CA LEU A 347 32.54 29.23 -4.65
C LEU A 347 33.45 30.04 -5.57
N THR A 348 32.94 31.02 -6.31
CA THR A 348 33.73 31.81 -7.27
C THR A 348 34.41 33.04 -6.67
N GLU A 349 34.36 33.22 -5.34
CA GLU A 349 34.89 34.38 -4.60
C GLU A 349 34.37 35.75 -5.03
N LYS A 350 33.36 35.81 -5.91
CA LYS A 350 32.82 37.06 -6.44
C LYS A 350 32.01 37.83 -5.41
N SER A 351 31.69 37.22 -4.26
CA SER A 351 30.69 37.73 -3.34
C SER A 351 31.10 37.59 -1.88
N THR A 352 31.25 38.73 -1.19
CA THR A 352 31.22 38.78 0.28
C THR A 352 29.79 38.85 0.83
N LYS A 353 28.78 38.71 -0.03
CA LYS A 353 27.36 38.88 0.32
C LYS A 353 26.83 37.73 1.16
N TYR A 354 27.32 36.53 0.91
CA TYR A 354 26.86 35.29 1.52
C TYR A 354 27.88 34.79 2.55
N ASP A 355 27.39 34.41 3.72
CA ASP A 355 28.20 33.75 4.73
C ASP A 355 28.14 32.22 4.60
N ASP A 356 28.83 31.53 5.50
CA ASP A 356 28.89 30.06 5.47
C ASP A 356 27.52 29.43 5.74
N TYR A 357 26.64 30.10 6.50
CA TYR A 357 25.31 29.63 6.84
C TYR A 357 24.36 29.72 5.64
N ASP A 358 24.43 30.82 4.87
CA ASP A 358 23.69 30.96 3.61
C ASP A 358 24.09 29.87 2.62
N PHE A 359 25.41 29.70 2.40
CA PHE A 359 25.93 28.63 1.53
C PHE A 359 25.43 27.26 1.97
N VAL A 360 25.51 27.00 3.28
CA VAL A 360 25.01 25.79 3.92
C VAL A 360 23.53 25.54 3.57
N ASN A 361 22.65 26.49 3.86
CA ASN A 361 21.23 26.26 3.62
C ASN A 361 20.93 26.11 2.13
N SER A 362 21.66 26.82 1.27
CA SER A 362 21.53 26.69 -0.16
C SER A 362 21.93 25.32 -0.68
N VAL A 363 23.03 24.77 -0.18
CA VAL A 363 23.43 23.37 -0.44
C VAL A 363 22.27 22.45 -0.03
N ILE A 364 21.77 22.51 1.22
CA ILE A 364 20.66 21.64 1.66
C ILE A 364 19.43 21.77 0.76
N ALA A 365 19.03 23.00 0.44
CA ALA A 365 17.85 23.29 -0.36
C ALA A 365 17.94 22.71 -1.79
N VAL A 366 19.15 22.66 -2.37
CA VAL A 366 19.39 21.99 -3.66
C VAL A 366 19.43 20.47 -3.48
N PHE A 367 20.14 19.98 -2.45
CA PHE A 367 20.40 18.55 -2.26
C PHE A 367 19.19 17.72 -1.86
N VAL A 368 18.34 18.23 -0.96
CA VAL A 368 17.20 17.45 -0.43
C VAL A 368 16.26 17.01 -1.55
N PRO A 369 15.83 17.87 -2.49
CA PRO A 369 14.97 17.40 -3.58
C PRO A 369 15.75 16.56 -4.61
N CYS A 370 17.05 16.81 -4.84
CA CYS A 370 17.91 15.93 -5.66
C CYS A 370 17.86 14.48 -5.17
N PHE A 371 17.94 14.27 -3.85
CA PHE A 371 17.84 12.95 -3.24
C PHE A 371 16.51 12.26 -3.56
N GLU A 372 15.39 13.01 -3.61
CA GLU A 372 14.09 12.45 -3.99
C GLU A 372 14.09 11.92 -5.43
N PHE A 373 14.76 12.61 -6.37
CA PHE A 373 14.92 12.14 -7.74
C PHE A 373 15.79 10.89 -7.82
N VAL A 374 16.91 10.85 -7.07
CA VAL A 374 17.77 9.66 -7.04
C VAL A 374 17.00 8.43 -6.56
N CYS A 375 16.12 8.61 -5.57
CA CYS A 375 15.26 7.53 -5.08
C CYS A 375 14.27 7.02 -6.14
N THR A 376 13.97 7.79 -7.18
CA THR A 376 13.06 7.37 -8.25
C THR A 376 13.68 6.30 -9.17
N ILE A 377 15.01 6.27 -9.29
CA ILE A 377 15.73 5.28 -10.10
C ILE A 377 15.49 3.84 -9.61
N PRO A 378 15.76 3.50 -8.32
CA PRO A 378 15.41 2.19 -7.81
C PRO A 378 13.90 1.94 -7.84
N ASP A 379 13.04 2.96 -7.72
CA ASP A 379 11.60 2.77 -7.81
C ASP A 379 11.15 2.25 -9.20
N ILE A 380 11.63 2.88 -10.27
CA ILE A 380 11.36 2.44 -11.65
C ILE A 380 11.88 1.02 -11.84
N TYR A 381 13.09 0.73 -11.37
CA TYR A 381 13.68 -0.59 -11.47
C TYR A 381 12.83 -1.64 -10.75
N THR A 382 12.41 -1.39 -9.51
CA THR A 382 11.58 -2.29 -8.72
C THR A 382 10.24 -2.56 -9.40
N ILE A 383 9.52 -1.51 -9.80
CA ILE A 383 8.25 -1.64 -10.52
C ILE A 383 8.45 -2.44 -11.81
N SER A 384 9.49 -2.16 -12.59
CA SER A 384 9.79 -2.91 -13.81
C SER A 384 9.96 -4.40 -13.53
N ARG A 385 10.61 -4.77 -12.41
CA ARG A 385 10.75 -6.17 -12.00
C ARG A 385 9.44 -6.85 -11.59
N MET A 386 8.46 -6.10 -11.08
CA MET A 386 7.14 -6.67 -10.76
C MET A 386 6.40 -7.14 -12.03
N PHE A 387 6.69 -6.54 -13.19
CA PHE A 387 5.95 -6.76 -14.43
C PHE A 387 6.73 -7.42 -15.56
N LYS A 388 8.06 -7.55 -15.46
CA LYS A 388 8.88 -8.17 -16.50
C LYS A 388 8.67 -9.67 -16.65
N GLU A 389 9.17 -10.20 -17.77
CA GLU A 389 9.44 -11.63 -17.92
C GLU A 389 10.88 -11.99 -17.54
N PHE A 390 11.01 -13.03 -16.72
CA PHE A 390 12.28 -13.60 -16.34
C PHE A 390 12.76 -14.61 -17.40
N ASN A 391 14.02 -14.49 -17.79
CA ASN A 391 14.67 -15.51 -18.60
C ASN A 391 15.06 -16.70 -17.71
N ILE A 392 14.12 -17.64 -17.53
CA ILE A 392 14.27 -18.81 -16.67
C ILE A 392 15.47 -19.69 -17.10
N LYS A 393 15.74 -19.80 -18.41
CA LYS A 393 16.89 -20.55 -18.94
C LYS A 393 18.24 -19.98 -18.51
N LYS A 394 18.33 -18.66 -18.34
CA LYS A 394 19.54 -17.97 -17.89
C LYS A 394 19.68 -17.95 -16.36
N LEU A 395 18.57 -18.16 -15.64
CA LEU A 395 18.58 -18.22 -14.18
C LEU A 395 19.10 -19.55 -13.65
N ALA A 396 18.93 -20.64 -14.43
CA ALA A 396 19.63 -21.89 -14.21
C ALA A 396 21.14 -21.66 -14.37
N TYR A 397 21.86 -21.60 -13.24
CA TYR A 397 23.32 -21.64 -13.28
C TYR A 397 23.74 -22.96 -13.93
N LYS A 398 24.89 -22.95 -14.63
CA LYS A 398 25.43 -24.14 -15.29
C LYS A 398 25.42 -25.28 -14.28
N ASP A 399 24.64 -26.32 -14.59
CA ASP A 399 24.54 -27.61 -13.89
C ASP A 399 23.39 -27.79 -12.87
N GLU A 400 22.54 -26.79 -12.61
CA GLU A 400 21.36 -26.97 -11.74
C GLU A 400 20.02 -26.77 -12.47
N VAL A 401 19.19 -27.81 -12.41
CA VAL A 401 17.83 -27.93 -12.98
C VAL A 401 16.86 -26.98 -12.27
N ASN A 402 17.03 -25.68 -12.43
CA ASN A 402 16.12 -24.66 -11.87
C ASN A 402 15.36 -23.93 -12.97
N GLU A 403 14.88 -24.68 -13.98
CA GLU A 403 13.87 -24.18 -14.93
C GLU A 403 12.44 -24.17 -14.35
N ASP A 404 12.27 -24.71 -13.15
CA ASP A 404 10.96 -24.88 -12.51
C ASP A 404 10.55 -23.67 -11.68
N GLN A 405 10.41 -22.53 -12.34
CA GLN A 405 9.92 -21.27 -11.76
C GLN A 405 8.97 -20.56 -12.73
N PRO A 406 8.03 -19.72 -12.25
CA PRO A 406 7.14 -18.97 -13.12
C PRO A 406 7.90 -17.91 -13.92
N LYS A 407 7.56 -17.73 -15.20
CA LYS A 407 8.19 -16.73 -16.08
C LYS A 407 7.90 -15.29 -15.66
N ARG A 408 6.78 -15.05 -14.98
CA ARG A 408 6.35 -13.74 -14.47
C ARG A 408 6.19 -13.82 -12.96
N ALA A 409 6.28 -12.68 -12.28
CA ALA A 409 5.99 -12.60 -10.85
C ALA A 409 4.47 -12.46 -10.65
N HIS A 410 3.85 -13.35 -9.87
CA HIS A 410 2.39 -13.31 -9.59
C HIS A 410 2.09 -12.96 -8.15
N ASN A 411 2.88 -13.49 -7.21
CA ASN A 411 2.76 -13.24 -5.78
C ASN A 411 4.01 -12.50 -5.34
N ILE A 412 3.87 -11.23 -4.97
CA ILE A 412 4.99 -10.33 -4.75
C ILE A 412 4.96 -9.82 -3.32
N ILE A 413 6.13 -9.81 -2.67
CA ILE A 413 6.37 -9.06 -1.44
C ILE A 413 7.42 -8.00 -1.73
N VAL A 414 7.12 -6.75 -1.37
CA VAL A 414 8.07 -5.64 -1.40
C VAL A 414 8.36 -5.24 0.04
N TYR A 415 9.64 -5.19 0.40
CA TYR A 415 10.09 -4.66 1.69
C TYR A 415 11.07 -3.52 1.46
N SER A 416 10.65 -2.31 1.81
CA SER A 416 11.39 -1.08 1.53
C SER A 416 11.15 0.00 2.57
N GLY A 417 11.94 1.07 2.51
CA GLY A 417 11.67 2.32 3.18
C GLY A 417 10.29 2.86 2.81
N ASN A 418 9.58 3.42 3.78
CA ASN A 418 8.18 3.81 3.63
C ASN A 418 7.96 4.82 2.48
N LYS A 419 8.97 5.64 2.16
CA LYS A 419 8.91 6.57 1.03
C LYS A 419 8.79 5.83 -0.32
N HIS A 420 9.60 4.80 -0.53
CA HIS A 420 9.52 3.91 -1.69
C HIS A 420 8.17 3.18 -1.73
N SER A 421 7.74 2.64 -0.58
CA SER A 421 6.45 1.95 -0.44
C SER A 421 5.25 2.82 -0.83
N ILE A 422 5.24 4.10 -0.43
CA ILE A 422 4.21 5.07 -0.84
C ILE A 422 4.21 5.28 -2.36
N MET A 423 5.40 5.35 -2.98
CA MET A 423 5.52 5.50 -4.43
C MET A 423 4.93 4.29 -5.17
N TYR A 424 5.23 3.08 -4.69
CA TYR A 424 4.69 1.84 -5.26
C TYR A 424 3.17 1.79 -5.17
N ARG A 425 2.58 2.11 -4.01
CA ARG A 425 1.12 2.15 -3.83
C ARG A 425 0.44 3.10 -4.82
N LYS A 426 0.97 4.32 -4.94
CA LYS A 426 0.45 5.32 -5.90
C LYS A 426 0.55 4.87 -7.34
N PHE A 427 1.64 4.21 -7.73
CA PHE A 427 1.78 3.68 -9.07
C PHE A 427 0.79 2.53 -9.34
N LEU A 428 0.64 1.61 -8.39
CA LEU A 428 -0.29 0.48 -8.50
C LEU A 428 -1.74 0.97 -8.66
N GLU A 429 -2.16 1.94 -7.85
CA GLU A 429 -3.46 2.61 -7.99
C GLU A 429 -3.61 3.26 -9.37
N PHE A 430 -2.58 3.99 -9.82
CA PHE A 430 -2.57 4.65 -11.14
C PHE A 430 -2.79 3.67 -12.32
N ILE A 431 -2.33 2.43 -12.21
CA ILE A 431 -2.55 1.41 -13.26
C ILE A 431 -3.74 0.49 -13.00
N GLY A 432 -4.56 0.79 -11.99
CA GLY A 432 -5.82 0.11 -11.69
C GLY A 432 -5.70 -1.14 -10.82
N PHE A 433 -4.72 -1.21 -9.92
CA PHE A 433 -4.76 -2.16 -8.82
C PHE A 433 -5.76 -1.69 -7.77
N GLU A 434 -6.45 -2.65 -7.15
CA GLU A 434 -7.30 -2.42 -6.00
C GLU A 434 -6.49 -2.66 -4.71
N GLU A 435 -6.53 -1.70 -3.78
CA GLU A 435 -6.05 -1.92 -2.42
C GLU A 435 -7.10 -2.74 -1.65
N ILE A 436 -6.76 -4.00 -1.34
CA ILE A 436 -7.65 -4.95 -0.68
C ILE A 436 -7.70 -4.71 0.82
N SER A 437 -6.53 -4.39 1.39
CA SER A 437 -6.38 -4.11 2.82
C SER A 437 -5.11 -3.32 3.06
N SER A 438 -5.11 -2.48 4.08
CA SER A 438 -3.93 -1.77 4.57
C SER A 438 -3.98 -1.63 6.08
N THR A 439 -2.81 -1.59 6.70
CA THR A 439 -2.68 -1.26 8.12
C THR A 439 -2.57 0.26 8.24
N ASN A 440 -3.32 0.86 9.15
CA ASN A 440 -3.19 2.29 9.41
C ASN A 440 -1.78 2.64 9.92
N MET A 441 -1.27 3.79 9.50
CA MET A 441 0.00 4.31 10.02
C MET A 441 -0.26 4.85 11.43
N HIS A 442 0.05 4.05 12.45
CA HIS A 442 -0.07 4.46 13.84
C HIS A 442 1.15 5.28 14.21
N PHE A 443 1.01 6.61 14.29
CA PHE A 443 2.03 7.58 14.75
C PHE A 443 3.38 7.56 14.01
N SER A 444 4.10 8.69 14.06
CA SER A 444 5.48 8.76 13.57
C SER A 444 6.43 7.99 14.50
N GLY A 445 7.27 7.10 13.96
CA GLY A 445 8.27 6.35 14.74
C GLY A 445 7.78 5.03 15.32
N GLN A 446 6.59 4.56 14.94
CA GLN A 446 6.16 3.21 15.24
C GLN A 446 6.70 2.23 14.20
N THR A 447 7.31 1.14 14.66
CA THR A 447 7.91 0.06 13.87
C THR A 447 7.23 -1.27 14.17
N CYS A 448 5.92 -1.22 14.30
CA CYS A 448 5.08 -2.39 14.52
C CYS A 448 3.71 -2.15 13.90
N ILE A 449 3.22 -3.13 13.13
CA ILE A 449 1.90 -3.08 12.51
C ILE A 449 0.95 -4.08 13.16
N ASP A 450 -0.30 -3.66 13.34
CA ASP A 450 -1.42 -4.50 13.75
C ASP A 450 -2.04 -5.15 12.51
N VAL A 451 -2.05 -6.48 12.47
CA VAL A 451 -2.52 -7.28 11.33
C VAL A 451 -3.72 -8.16 11.69
N ARG A 452 -4.36 -7.95 12.85
CA ARG A 452 -5.55 -8.72 13.27
C ARG A 452 -6.71 -8.62 12.28
N GLU A 453 -6.89 -7.42 11.71
CA GLU A 453 -7.91 -7.14 10.69
C GLU A 453 -7.38 -7.28 9.25
N PHE A 454 -6.11 -7.72 9.10
CA PHE A 454 -5.47 -7.85 7.80
C PHE A 454 -5.63 -9.30 7.27
N PRO A 455 -5.87 -9.51 5.96
CA PRO A 455 -6.08 -10.86 5.42
C PRO A 455 -4.88 -11.79 5.63
N LEU A 456 -5.05 -12.78 6.51
CA LEU A 456 -4.06 -13.80 6.86
C LEU A 456 -4.61 -15.22 6.60
N PRO A 457 -3.74 -16.22 6.37
CA PRO A 457 -2.30 -16.04 6.08
C PRO A 457 -2.08 -15.36 4.72
N PHE A 458 -0.87 -14.85 4.46
CA PHE A 458 -0.61 -14.20 3.17
C PHE A 458 -0.84 -15.12 1.98
N PHE A 459 -1.36 -14.53 0.90
CA PHE A 459 -1.77 -15.24 -0.31
C PHE A 459 -2.78 -16.37 -0.02
N SER A 460 -3.63 -16.26 1.01
CA SER A 460 -4.73 -17.20 1.26
C SER A 460 -6.01 -16.84 0.51
N MET A 461 -6.23 -15.55 0.23
CA MET A 461 -7.43 -15.08 -0.46
C MET A 461 -7.59 -15.83 -1.78
N GLY A 462 -8.62 -16.66 -1.87
CA GLY A 462 -8.99 -17.40 -3.08
C GLY A 462 -9.12 -16.43 -4.25
N ALA A 463 -8.81 -16.90 -5.46
CA ALA A 463 -8.90 -16.09 -6.67
C ALA A 463 -10.24 -15.34 -6.71
N ILE A 464 -10.21 -14.02 -6.48
CA ILE A 464 -11.22 -12.97 -6.79
C ILE A 464 -12.67 -13.24 -6.33
N ASP A 465 -13.24 -14.41 -6.63
CA ASP A 465 -14.61 -14.82 -6.37
C ASP A 465 -15.02 -14.67 -4.90
N THR A 466 -14.25 -15.09 -3.90
CA THR A 466 -14.71 -14.93 -2.50
C THR A 466 -14.69 -13.48 -2.03
N TYR A 467 -13.68 -12.69 -2.39
CA TYR A 467 -13.61 -11.27 -2.03
C TYR A 467 -14.65 -10.44 -2.81
N GLN A 468 -14.81 -10.69 -4.11
CA GLN A 468 -15.85 -10.07 -4.92
C GLN A 468 -17.24 -10.53 -4.49
N LEU A 469 -17.43 -11.78 -4.05
CA LEU A 469 -18.70 -12.24 -3.48
C LEU A 469 -18.99 -11.52 -2.16
N GLU A 470 -18.02 -11.37 -1.26
CA GLU A 470 -18.20 -10.61 -0.02
C GLU A 470 -18.46 -9.12 -0.29
N LYS A 471 -17.76 -8.53 -1.26
CA LYS A 471 -17.96 -7.13 -1.68
C LYS A 471 -19.28 -6.94 -2.41
N ALA A 472 -19.68 -7.89 -3.26
CA ALA A 472 -20.96 -7.91 -3.93
C ALA A 472 -22.10 -8.15 -2.94
N ASP A 473 -21.92 -9.01 -1.94
CA ASP A 473 -22.89 -9.24 -0.87
C ASP A 473 -23.02 -8.00 0.02
N LYS A 474 -21.92 -7.31 0.36
CA LYS A 474 -21.96 -6.04 1.09
C LYS A 474 -22.60 -4.91 0.28
N ALA A 475 -22.23 -4.76 -1.00
CA ALA A 475 -22.82 -3.76 -1.89
C ALA A 475 -24.30 -4.07 -2.15
N TYR A 476 -24.66 -5.34 -2.29
CA TYR A 476 -26.04 -5.81 -2.39
C TYR A 476 -26.80 -5.58 -1.10
N GLU A 477 -26.21 -5.83 0.08
CA GLU A 477 -26.80 -5.51 1.37
C GLU A 477 -27.05 -4.02 1.54
N GLU A 478 -26.10 -3.16 1.18
CA GLU A 478 -26.24 -1.70 1.27
C GLU A 478 -27.29 -1.17 0.28
N PHE A 479 -27.27 -1.67 -0.96
CA PHE A 479 -28.28 -1.38 -1.96
C PHE A 479 -29.68 -1.82 -1.49
N THR A 480 -29.80 -3.04 -0.96
CA THR A 480 -31.06 -3.58 -0.44
C THR A 480 -31.51 -2.81 0.79
N LYS A 481 -30.62 -2.42 1.71
CA LYS A 481 -30.95 -1.57 2.88
C LYS A 481 -31.49 -0.21 2.44
N LYS A 482 -30.91 0.39 1.40
CA LYS A 482 -31.39 1.67 0.85
C LYS A 482 -32.75 1.54 0.16
N GLU A 483 -32.93 0.57 -0.73
CA GLU A 483 -34.21 0.34 -1.42
C GLU A 483 -35.31 -0.07 -0.45
N VAL A 484 -35.00 -0.93 0.54
CA VAL A 484 -35.94 -1.33 1.59
C VAL A 484 -36.27 -0.14 2.49
N ALA A 485 -35.31 0.74 2.83
CA ALA A 485 -35.58 1.95 3.60
C ALA A 485 -36.46 2.95 2.84
N GLU A 486 -36.18 3.20 1.56
CA GLU A 486 -37.01 4.07 0.71
C GLU A 486 -38.43 3.49 0.51
N TYR A 487 -38.55 2.18 0.36
CA TYR A 487 -39.83 1.47 0.31
C TYR A 487 -40.60 1.56 1.63
N ILE A 488 -39.93 1.36 2.78
CA ILE A 488 -40.54 1.49 4.11
C ILE A 488 -41.01 2.93 4.35
N ILE A 489 -40.22 3.95 4.01
CA ILE A 489 -40.59 5.36 4.16
C ILE A 489 -41.83 5.70 3.30
N SER A 490 -41.84 5.26 2.04
CA SER A 490 -43.00 5.46 1.15
C SER A 490 -44.26 4.75 1.66
N ARG A 491 -44.10 3.55 2.24
CA ARG A 491 -45.19 2.74 2.78
C ARG A 491 -45.76 3.33 4.06
N ASP A 492 -44.90 3.76 4.97
CA ASP A 492 -45.29 4.28 6.28
C ASP A 492 -46.03 5.61 6.15
N ASN A 493 -45.67 6.48 5.19
CA ASN A 493 -46.41 7.71 4.89
C ASN A 493 -47.86 7.44 4.43
N ILE A 494 -48.09 6.39 3.64
CA ILE A 494 -49.43 6.03 3.15
C ILE A 494 -50.25 5.40 4.27
N ILE A 495 -49.63 4.54 5.09
CA ILE A 495 -50.29 3.90 6.23
C ILE A 495 -50.66 4.94 7.28
N GLU A 496 -49.76 5.87 7.62
CA GLU A 496 -50.02 6.94 8.60
C GLU A 496 -51.19 7.82 8.16
N HIS A 497 -51.25 8.19 6.88
CA HIS A 497 -52.37 8.95 6.33
C HIS A 497 -53.72 8.21 6.46
N LEU A 498 -53.74 6.91 6.16
CA LEU A 498 -54.95 6.09 6.27
C LEU A 498 -55.34 5.83 7.72
N GLU A 499 -54.37 5.68 8.63
CA GLU A 499 -54.60 5.54 10.07
C GLU A 499 -55.14 6.83 10.68
N ASP A 500 -54.69 8.00 10.21
CA ASP A 500 -55.22 9.29 10.64
C ASP A 500 -56.63 9.54 10.14
N GLU A 501 -56.94 9.20 8.88
CA GLU A 501 -58.32 9.22 8.39
C GLU A 501 -59.20 8.27 9.22
N TYR A 502 -58.70 7.09 9.59
CA TYR A 502 -59.42 6.17 10.46
C TYR A 502 -59.66 6.73 11.87
N ARG A 503 -58.63 7.31 12.50
CA ARG A 503 -58.75 7.96 13.83
C ARG A 503 -59.77 9.10 13.80
N GLN A 504 -59.81 9.88 12.72
CA GLN A 504 -60.83 10.91 12.52
C GLN A 504 -62.24 10.32 12.40
N ILE A 505 -62.39 9.15 11.77
CA ILE A 505 -63.69 8.48 11.65
C ILE A 505 -64.15 7.96 13.03
N ILE A 506 -63.26 7.33 13.82
CA ILE A 506 -63.60 6.88 15.18
C ILE A 506 -64.00 8.05 16.07
N SER A 507 -63.28 9.18 15.99
CA SER A 507 -63.60 10.33 16.85
C SER A 507 -64.98 10.92 16.56
N LEU A 508 -65.49 10.77 15.33
CA LEU A 508 -66.85 11.16 14.95
C LEU A 508 -67.93 10.23 15.54
N ASP A 509 -67.60 8.98 15.82
CA ASP A 509 -68.52 7.98 16.37
C ASP A 509 -69.00 8.35 17.78
N GLY A 510 -68.13 9.00 18.58
CA GLY A 510 -68.46 9.51 19.91
C GLY A 510 -69.49 10.65 19.93
N TYR A 511 -69.82 11.23 18.77
CA TYR A 511 -70.76 12.36 18.64
C TYR A 511 -72.12 11.98 18.06
N GLY A 512 -72.44 10.69 17.90
CA GLY A 512 -73.74 10.22 17.42
C GLY A 512 -74.02 10.49 15.93
N ARG A 513 -72.96 10.65 15.11
CA ARG A 513 -73.05 10.89 13.66
C ARG A 513 -72.86 9.60 12.85
N ASP A 514 -73.72 8.61 13.10
CA ASP A 514 -73.60 7.27 12.51
C ASP A 514 -73.59 7.28 10.97
N GLU A 515 -74.39 8.14 10.31
CA GLU A 515 -74.44 8.18 8.84
C GLU A 515 -73.14 8.70 8.19
N GLU A 516 -72.52 9.72 8.78
CA GLU A 516 -71.26 10.29 8.27
C GLU A 516 -70.08 9.34 8.51
N VAL A 517 -70.08 8.65 9.65
CA VAL A 517 -69.12 7.57 9.94
C VAL A 517 -69.26 6.46 8.89
N ILE A 518 -70.48 5.99 8.61
CA ILE A 518 -70.74 4.96 7.59
C ILE A 518 -70.29 5.43 6.21
N ARG A 519 -70.58 6.67 5.82
CA ARG A 519 -70.16 7.24 4.53
C ARG A 519 -68.64 7.26 4.38
N ARG A 520 -67.93 7.82 5.36
CA ARG A 520 -66.46 7.90 5.30
C ARG A 520 -65.79 6.53 5.39
N MET A 521 -66.34 5.58 6.15
CA MET A 521 -65.86 4.20 6.16
C MET A 521 -66.06 3.51 4.80
N ASN A 522 -67.20 3.72 4.14
CA ASN A 522 -67.46 3.18 2.80
C ASN A 522 -66.49 3.75 1.74
N GLU A 523 -65.94 4.95 1.94
CA GLU A 523 -64.92 5.54 1.07
C GLU A 523 -63.50 5.05 1.41
N LEU A 524 -63.18 4.87 2.69
CA LEU A 524 -61.86 4.48 3.17
C LEU A 524 -61.56 2.99 2.94
N VAL A 525 -62.55 2.11 3.17
CA VAL A 525 -62.40 0.64 3.08
C VAL A 525 -61.93 0.20 1.67
N PRO A 526 -62.50 0.69 0.56
CA PRO A 526 -62.01 0.35 -0.77
C PRO A 526 -60.57 0.83 -1.04
N LYS A 527 -60.18 2.02 -0.56
CA LYS A 527 -58.82 2.56 -0.72
C LYS A 527 -57.79 1.71 0.03
N TYR A 528 -58.11 1.36 1.28
CA TYR A 528 -57.26 0.52 2.12
C TYR A 528 -57.12 -0.88 1.52
N ARG A 529 -58.23 -1.44 1.01
CA ARG A 529 -58.21 -2.73 0.30
C ARG A 529 -57.32 -2.66 -0.95
N ALA A 530 -57.54 -1.68 -1.82
CA ALA A 530 -56.77 -1.52 -3.05
C ALA A 530 -55.27 -1.43 -2.77
N TYR A 531 -54.88 -0.63 -1.77
CA TYR A 531 -53.50 -0.51 -1.31
C TYR A 531 -52.90 -1.85 -0.84
N LEU A 532 -53.62 -2.60 0.01
CA LEU A 532 -53.12 -3.88 0.52
C LEU A 532 -52.93 -4.94 -0.59
N PHE A 533 -53.79 -4.94 -1.60
CA PHE A 533 -53.66 -5.85 -2.75
C PHE A 533 -52.51 -5.42 -3.67
N SER A 534 -52.37 -4.12 -3.97
CA SER A 534 -51.26 -3.63 -4.79
C SER A 534 -49.90 -3.83 -4.11
N GLU A 535 -49.82 -3.67 -2.78
CA GLU A 535 -48.57 -3.92 -2.04
C GLU A 535 -48.21 -5.40 -2.00
N GLU A 536 -49.20 -6.31 -1.92
CA GLU A 536 -48.93 -7.74 -2.01
C GLU A 536 -48.33 -8.13 -3.37
N GLU A 537 -48.87 -7.60 -4.46
CA GLU A 537 -48.35 -7.83 -5.82
C GLU A 537 -46.96 -7.20 -6.00
N ARG A 538 -46.74 -5.98 -5.53
CA ARG A 538 -45.42 -5.33 -5.56
C ARG A 538 -44.36 -6.12 -4.80
N ILE A 539 -44.66 -6.66 -3.62
CA ILE A 539 -43.71 -7.49 -2.86
C ILE A 539 -43.40 -8.78 -3.64
N LYS A 540 -44.42 -9.42 -4.25
CA LYS A 540 -44.23 -10.63 -5.07
C LYS A 540 -43.33 -10.37 -6.28
N GLU A 541 -43.54 -9.26 -6.98
CA GLU A 541 -42.83 -8.88 -8.20
C GLU A 541 -41.47 -8.20 -7.95
N SER A 542 -41.19 -7.80 -6.70
CA SER A 542 -39.91 -7.17 -6.35
C SER A 542 -38.70 -8.09 -6.53
N SER A 543 -37.57 -7.50 -6.92
CA SER A 543 -36.25 -8.15 -7.04
C SER A 543 -35.57 -8.42 -5.68
N ILE A 544 -36.29 -8.23 -4.57
CA ILE A 544 -35.79 -8.44 -3.21
C ILE A 544 -35.56 -9.94 -2.97
N LYS A 545 -34.49 -10.33 -2.26
CA LYS A 545 -34.26 -11.74 -1.86
C LYS A 545 -35.46 -12.29 -1.06
N GLU A 546 -35.83 -13.55 -1.31
CA GLU A 546 -37.01 -14.20 -0.72
C GLU A 546 -37.04 -14.17 0.81
N GLU A 547 -35.88 -14.23 1.47
CA GLU A 547 -35.77 -14.17 2.93
C GLU A 547 -36.29 -12.85 3.54
N TYR A 548 -36.14 -11.73 2.83
CA TYR A 548 -36.66 -10.43 3.27
C TYR A 548 -38.13 -10.23 2.89
N LYS A 549 -38.62 -10.88 1.82
CA LYS A 549 -40.05 -10.87 1.47
C LYS A 549 -40.90 -11.44 2.60
N VAL A 550 -40.40 -12.43 3.34
CA VAL A 550 -41.08 -13.00 4.51
C VAL A 550 -41.39 -11.92 5.56
N GLY A 551 -40.42 -11.06 5.88
CA GLY A 551 -40.62 -9.95 6.82
C GLY A 551 -41.67 -8.94 6.34
N LEU A 552 -41.66 -8.60 5.05
CA LEU A 552 -42.63 -7.69 4.44
C LEU A 552 -44.05 -8.29 4.40
N PHE A 553 -44.19 -9.58 4.10
CA PHE A 553 -45.48 -10.27 4.12
C PHE A 553 -46.06 -10.38 5.53
N LEU A 554 -45.23 -10.61 6.55
CA LEU A 554 -45.68 -10.63 7.95
C LEU A 554 -46.25 -9.27 8.38
N GLU A 555 -45.64 -8.17 7.97
CA GLU A 555 -46.15 -6.83 8.29
C GLU A 555 -47.44 -6.52 7.51
N LEU A 556 -47.52 -6.91 6.22
CA LEU A 556 -48.73 -6.78 5.42
C LEU A 556 -49.90 -7.60 6.01
N ALA A 557 -49.62 -8.78 6.57
CA ALA A 557 -50.62 -9.59 7.25
C ALA A 557 -51.21 -8.89 8.48
N LYS A 558 -50.39 -8.17 9.27
CA LYS A 558 -50.88 -7.35 10.40
C LYS A 558 -51.81 -6.23 9.93
N GLN A 559 -51.47 -5.57 8.82
CA GLN A 559 -52.30 -4.50 8.24
C GLN A 559 -53.63 -5.04 7.68
N LYS A 560 -53.62 -6.23 7.05
CA LYS A 560 -54.83 -6.93 6.64
C LYS A 560 -55.74 -7.29 7.82
N GLN A 561 -55.17 -7.64 8.96
CA GLN A 561 -55.95 -7.87 10.18
C GLN A 561 -56.64 -6.59 10.67
N LYS A 562 -55.92 -5.46 10.75
CA LYS A 562 -56.53 -4.16 11.08
C LYS A 562 -57.68 -3.79 10.13
N PHE A 563 -57.51 -4.08 8.83
CA PHE A 563 -58.56 -3.88 7.83
C PHE A 563 -59.80 -4.76 8.06
N LEU A 564 -59.61 -6.03 8.46
CA LEU A 564 -60.71 -6.93 8.81
C LEU A 564 -61.49 -6.43 10.03
N ASP A 565 -60.80 -5.90 11.03
CA ASP A 565 -61.42 -5.31 12.22
C ASP A 565 -62.28 -4.09 11.83
N LEU A 566 -61.74 -3.22 10.97
CA LEU A 566 -62.42 -2.07 10.35
C LEU A 566 -63.72 -2.47 9.62
N LYS A 567 -63.65 -3.50 8.79
CA LYS A 567 -64.81 -4.02 8.04
C LYS A 567 -65.87 -4.59 9.00
N THR A 568 -65.43 -5.27 10.06
CA THR A 568 -66.32 -5.83 11.08
C THR A 568 -67.07 -4.71 11.83
N MET A 569 -66.38 -3.63 12.20
CA MET A 569 -67.00 -2.46 12.82
C MET A 569 -68.07 -1.83 11.91
N LEU A 570 -67.77 -1.67 10.62
CA LEU A 570 -68.71 -1.15 9.63
C LEU A 570 -69.96 -2.02 9.51
N SER A 571 -69.80 -3.34 9.42
CA SER A 571 -70.91 -4.29 9.35
C SER A 571 -71.79 -4.25 10.60
N ASN A 572 -71.20 -4.12 11.80
CA ASN A 572 -71.96 -3.99 13.05
C ASN A 572 -72.79 -2.69 13.09
N LYS A 573 -72.24 -1.57 12.59
CA LYS A 573 -72.95 -0.28 12.50
C LYS A 573 -74.08 -0.29 11.45
N GLN A 574 -73.88 -0.97 10.33
CA GLN A 574 -74.95 -1.17 9.32
C GLN A 574 -76.07 -2.09 9.84
N GLY A 575 -75.74 -3.09 10.67
CA GLY A 575 -76.73 -3.93 11.34
C GLY A 575 -77.59 -3.16 12.37
N LEU A 576 -77.00 -2.18 13.06
CA LEU A 576 -77.70 -1.31 14.02
C LEU A 576 -78.66 -0.31 13.35
N THR A 577 -78.34 0.16 12.13
CA THR A 577 -79.21 1.06 11.36
C THR A 577 -80.41 0.33 10.74
N HIS A 578 -80.25 -0.95 10.37
CA HIS A 578 -81.36 -1.79 9.93
C HIS A 578 -82.30 -2.24 11.06
N THR A 579 -81.82 -2.35 12.29
CA THR A 579 -82.69 -2.67 13.45
C THR A 579 -83.48 -1.46 13.97
N ARG A 580 -83.02 -0.22 13.73
CA ARG A 580 -83.77 1.00 14.05
C ARG A 580 -84.85 1.40 13.03
N SER A 581 -84.85 0.80 11.84
CA SER A 581 -85.84 1.10 10.77
C SER A 581 -87.04 0.14 10.75
N VAL A 582 -87.16 -0.79 11.70
CA VAL A 582 -88.25 -1.78 11.78
C VAL A 582 -89.21 -1.52 12.96
N SER A 583 -89.22 -0.31 13.55
CA SER A 583 -90.23 0.08 14.56
C SER A 583 -91.01 1.36 14.22
N LEU A 584 -91.24 1.60 12.92
CA LEU A 584 -92.18 2.59 12.43
C LEU A 584 -92.73 2.15 11.06
N ILE A 585 -93.46 1.03 11.07
CA ILE A 585 -94.71 0.71 10.33
C ILE A 585 -95.33 -0.47 11.08
#